data_AF-A0AA86Q2F4-F1
#
_entry.id   AF-A0AA86Q2F4-F1
#
_cell.length_a   1.000
_cell.length_b   1.000
_cell.length_c   1.000
_cell.angle_alpha   90.00
_cell.angle_beta   90.00
_cell.angle_gamma   90.00
#
_symmetry.space_group_name_H-M   'P 1'
#
loop_
_entity.id
_entity.type
_entity.pdbx_description
1 polymer ?
#
loop_
_entity_poly.entity_id
_entity_poly.type
_entity_poly.pdbx_seq_one_letter_code
_entity_poly.pdbx_strand_id
1 'polypeptide(L)'
;MILALTFMKDFDRILDSDAEFDELVKSGDSFVAAFLLTEGCQPCVQLMQIFMEVAKDLKQSVPLHVVDCEDKRTQKTCSSQLLKGYPTVKMFNSNQNKTIEMDVARNQSAIFAWVNKNHKRPFIHSPTTSDFIEQINKKDEFIAVLTTKSKPANLLYRLGRESKWIQIIVNTDFEYNELQQHKIGKYAIDGQLNVIYCKFEQCQRYQGNGKGYNIQSWIDGLKEE
;
A
#
# COMPACT_ATOMS: atom_id res chain seq x y z
N MET A 1 29.96 -16.95 -2.27
CA MET A 1 29.53 -17.29 -0.90
C MET A 1 29.41 -16.06 0.01
N ILE A 2 30.23 -14.99 -0.16
CA ILE A 2 30.11 -13.74 0.62
C ILE A 2 29.09 -12.74 0.02
N LEU A 3 28.82 -12.77 -1.30
CA LEU A 3 28.03 -11.74 -1.97
C LEU A 3 26.58 -11.61 -1.45
N ALA A 4 25.83 -12.70 -1.31
CA ALA A 4 24.39 -12.64 -0.95
C ALA A 4 24.17 -11.98 0.43
N LEU A 5 24.96 -12.39 1.43
CA LEU A 5 24.95 -11.83 2.78
C LEU A 5 25.39 -10.36 2.81
N THR A 6 26.35 -9.95 1.97
CA THR A 6 26.75 -8.54 1.88
C THR A 6 25.65 -7.67 1.28
N PHE A 7 24.98 -8.12 0.22
CA PHE A 7 23.87 -7.37 -0.40
C PHE A 7 22.63 -7.30 0.50
N MET A 8 22.37 -8.33 1.30
CA MET A 8 21.28 -8.36 2.26
C MET A 8 21.47 -7.37 3.41
N LYS A 9 22.69 -7.21 3.93
CA LYS A 9 22.95 -6.36 5.11
C LYS A 9 22.54 -4.90 4.94
N ASP A 10 22.50 -4.39 3.71
CA ASP A 10 22.09 -3.02 3.41
C ASP A 10 20.59 -2.88 3.09
N PHE A 11 19.84 -4.00 3.03
CA PHE A 11 18.41 -3.99 2.75
C PHE A 11 17.59 -3.91 4.04
N ASP A 12 16.86 -2.80 4.20
CA ASP A 12 16.12 -2.45 5.44
C ASP A 12 14.82 -3.27 5.66
N ARG A 13 14.53 -4.26 4.81
CA ARG A 13 13.27 -5.03 4.83
C ARG A 13 13.48 -6.55 4.81
N ILE A 14 14.57 -7.01 5.40
CA ILE A 14 14.71 -8.43 5.75
C ILE A 14 13.80 -8.71 6.94
N LEU A 15 13.03 -9.80 6.85
CA LEU A 15 12.28 -10.32 7.99
C LEU A 15 13.17 -11.25 8.78
N ASP A 16 13.36 -10.90 10.05
CA ASP A 16 14.33 -11.53 10.94
C ASP A 16 13.70 -12.58 11.87
N SER A 17 12.37 -12.72 11.84
CA SER A 17 11.66 -13.74 12.60
C SER A 17 10.29 -14.09 12.04
N ASP A 18 9.79 -15.27 12.43
CA ASP A 18 8.41 -15.69 12.19
C ASP A 18 7.38 -14.73 12.78
N ALA A 19 7.70 -14.09 13.91
CA ALA A 19 6.80 -13.14 14.58
C ALA A 19 6.58 -11.89 13.74
N GLU A 20 7.64 -11.35 13.10
CA GLU A 20 7.52 -10.19 12.20
C GLU A 20 6.66 -10.51 10.98
N PHE A 21 6.81 -11.71 10.42
CA PHE A 21 5.94 -12.15 9.31
C PHE A 21 4.48 -12.28 9.77
N ASP A 22 4.23 -12.90 10.93
CA ASP A 22 2.88 -13.02 11.50
C ASP A 22 2.26 -11.64 11.77
N GLU A 23 3.03 -10.65 12.23
CA GLU A 23 2.60 -9.26 12.42
C GLU A 23 2.23 -8.58 11.09
N LEU A 24 3.03 -8.77 10.04
CA LEU A 24 2.71 -8.25 8.71
C LEU A 24 1.39 -8.83 8.18
N VAL A 25 1.20 -10.14 8.32
CA VAL A 25 -0.06 -10.80 7.91
C VAL A 25 -1.24 -10.25 8.73
N LYS A 26 -1.10 -10.12 10.05
CA LYS A 26 -2.13 -9.57 10.94
C LYS A 26 -2.43 -8.10 10.68
N SER A 27 -1.46 -7.32 10.21
CA SER A 27 -1.64 -5.90 9.92
C SER A 27 -2.78 -5.66 8.94
N GLY A 28 -2.99 -6.60 8.02
CA GLY A 28 -3.97 -6.46 6.96
C GLY A 28 -3.57 -5.47 5.85
N ASP A 29 -2.30 -5.06 5.79
CA ASP A 29 -1.79 -4.28 4.67
C ASP A 29 -1.27 -5.21 3.56
N SER A 30 -1.37 -4.75 2.31
CA SER A 30 -0.79 -5.47 1.18
C SER A 30 0.73 -5.41 1.26
N PHE A 31 1.42 -6.54 1.14
CA PHE A 31 2.88 -6.60 1.06
C PHE A 31 3.35 -7.71 0.12
N VAL A 32 4.63 -7.69 -0.24
CA VAL A 32 5.26 -8.72 -1.06
C VAL A 32 6.41 -9.33 -0.28
N ALA A 33 6.56 -10.65 -0.29
CA ALA A 33 7.70 -11.34 0.28
C ALA A 33 8.41 -12.19 -0.78
N ALA A 34 9.73 -12.02 -0.88
CA ALA A 34 10.62 -12.91 -1.62
C ALA A 34 11.23 -13.93 -0.64
N PHE A 35 10.91 -15.20 -0.85
CA PHE A 35 11.46 -16.33 -0.11
C PHE A 35 12.69 -16.85 -0.85
N LEU A 36 13.84 -16.84 -0.17
CA LEU A 36 15.16 -17.09 -0.74
C LEU A 36 15.95 -18.09 0.11
N LEU A 37 17.02 -18.63 -0.49
CA LEU A 37 18.13 -19.26 0.22
C LEU A 37 19.36 -18.38 0.04
N THR A 38 20.13 -18.18 1.10
CA THR A 38 21.34 -17.33 1.10
C THR A 38 22.58 -18.06 0.61
N GLU A 39 22.67 -19.38 0.85
CA GLU A 39 23.76 -20.23 0.42
C GLU A 39 23.40 -21.00 -0.85
N GLY A 40 24.37 -21.14 -1.76
CA GLY A 40 24.24 -22.00 -2.95
C GLY A 40 23.17 -21.61 -3.98
N CYS A 41 22.43 -20.50 -3.82
CA CYS A 41 21.33 -20.12 -4.72
C CYS A 41 21.68 -18.93 -5.63
N GLN A 42 22.34 -19.21 -6.76
CA GLN A 42 22.63 -18.17 -7.77
C GLN A 42 21.36 -17.46 -8.30
N PRO A 43 20.23 -18.16 -8.57
CA PRO A 43 19.00 -17.49 -8.99
C PRO A 43 18.41 -16.55 -7.93
N CYS A 44 18.65 -16.81 -6.63
CA CYS A 44 18.22 -15.95 -5.53
C CYS A 44 18.98 -14.63 -5.54
N VAL A 45 20.31 -14.68 -5.74
CA VAL A 45 21.16 -13.48 -5.81
C VAL A 45 20.73 -12.56 -6.96
N GLN A 46 20.46 -13.14 -8.14
CA GLN A 46 20.01 -12.38 -9.31
C GLN A 46 18.66 -11.70 -9.07
N LEU A 47 17.69 -12.42 -8.50
CA LEU A 47 16.39 -11.83 -8.17
C LEU A 47 16.53 -10.71 -7.14
N MET A 48 17.35 -10.91 -6.11
CA MET A 48 17.47 -9.97 -4.99
C MET A 48 17.94 -8.58 -5.44
N GLN A 49 18.88 -8.50 -6.38
CA GLN A 49 19.33 -7.21 -6.94
C GLN A 49 18.17 -6.41 -7.55
N ILE A 50 17.37 -7.08 -8.39
CA ILE A 50 16.21 -6.48 -9.06
C ILE A 50 15.11 -6.16 -8.04
N PHE A 51 14.89 -7.06 -7.09
CA PHE A 51 13.85 -6.92 -6.08
C PHE A 51 14.09 -5.72 -5.16
N MET A 52 15.34 -5.46 -4.78
CA MET A 52 15.71 -4.29 -3.97
C MET A 52 15.50 -2.97 -4.72
N GLU A 53 15.76 -2.93 -6.03
CA GLU A 53 15.47 -1.74 -6.85
C GLU A 53 13.97 -1.45 -6.90
N VAL A 54 13.17 -2.48 -7.17
CA VAL A 54 11.70 -2.36 -7.17
C VAL A 54 11.17 -1.98 -5.79
N ALA A 55 11.77 -2.49 -4.71
CA ALA A 55 11.40 -2.16 -3.34
C ALA A 55 11.61 -0.67 -3.03
N LYS A 56 12.65 -0.04 -3.59
CA LYS A 56 12.86 1.42 -3.45
C LYS A 56 11.75 2.21 -4.13
N ASP A 57 11.36 1.80 -5.34
CA ASP A 57 10.30 2.45 -6.13
C ASP A 57 8.92 2.30 -5.48
N LEU A 58 8.68 1.20 -4.77
CA LEU A 58 7.38 0.86 -4.18
C LEU A 58 7.28 1.09 -2.67
N LYS A 59 8.35 1.54 -2.01
CA LYS A 59 8.45 1.69 -0.53
C LYS A 59 7.24 2.37 0.12
N GLN A 60 6.59 3.26 -0.62
CA GLN A 60 5.49 4.09 -0.14
C GLN A 60 4.11 3.48 -0.40
N SER A 61 3.95 2.64 -1.44
CA SER A 61 2.70 1.99 -1.78
C SER A 61 2.59 0.59 -1.18
N VAL A 62 3.57 -0.27 -1.48
CA VAL A 62 3.57 -1.69 -1.10
C VAL A 62 4.97 -2.06 -0.61
N PRO A 63 5.13 -2.41 0.67
CA PRO A 63 6.42 -2.85 1.17
C PRO A 63 6.79 -4.22 0.58
N LEU A 64 8.06 -4.33 0.17
CA LEU A 64 8.69 -5.54 -0.35
C LEU A 64 9.67 -6.05 0.70
N HIS A 65 9.49 -7.30 1.12
CA HIS A 65 10.26 -7.96 2.17
C HIS A 65 11.03 -9.15 1.62
N VAL A 66 12.13 -9.48 2.27
CA VAL A 66 12.91 -10.70 2.00
C VAL A 66 12.81 -11.62 3.21
N VAL A 67 12.60 -12.91 2.95
CA VAL A 67 12.62 -13.97 3.95
C VAL A 67 13.72 -14.94 3.56
N ASP A 68 14.75 -15.04 4.39
CA ASP A 68 15.75 -16.10 4.30
C ASP A 68 15.15 -17.38 4.88
N CYS A 69 15.07 -18.44 4.08
CA CYS A 69 14.52 -19.72 4.51
C CYS A 69 15.56 -20.70 5.07
N GLU A 70 16.84 -20.31 5.10
CA GLU A 70 17.89 -21.06 5.79
C GLU A 70 18.04 -20.62 7.26
N ASP A 71 17.60 -19.41 7.59
CA ASP A 71 17.58 -18.92 8.96
C ASP A 71 16.55 -19.70 9.81
N LYS A 72 16.99 -20.17 10.98
CA LYS A 72 16.14 -20.89 11.93
C LYS A 72 15.00 -20.02 12.47
N ARG A 73 15.17 -18.70 12.50
CA ARG A 73 14.19 -17.74 13.04
C ARG A 73 12.95 -17.57 12.15
N THR A 74 13.03 -17.94 10.88
CA THR A 74 12.02 -17.77 9.83
C THR A 74 11.55 -19.12 9.23
N GLN A 75 12.04 -20.23 9.80
CA GLN A 75 11.82 -21.58 9.26
C GLN A 75 10.34 -21.98 9.26
N LYS A 76 9.57 -21.58 10.29
CA LYS A 76 8.14 -21.89 10.36
C LYS A 76 7.39 -21.14 9.26
N THR A 77 7.74 -19.87 9.04
CA THR A 77 7.21 -19.05 7.96
C THR A 77 7.42 -19.77 6.64
N CYS A 78 8.67 -20.07 6.27
CA CYS A 78 8.97 -20.72 4.99
C CYS A 78 8.25 -22.07 4.82
N SER A 79 8.19 -22.88 5.88
CA SER A 79 7.51 -24.18 5.88
C SER A 79 6.00 -24.05 5.63
N SER A 80 5.37 -23.01 6.21
CA SER A 80 3.93 -22.76 6.05
C SER A 80 3.54 -22.29 4.64
N GLN A 81 4.48 -21.76 3.86
CA GLN A 81 4.19 -21.15 2.56
C GLN A 81 4.10 -22.14 1.40
N LEU A 82 4.31 -23.44 1.62
CA LEU A 82 4.23 -24.49 0.58
C LEU A 82 5.06 -24.12 -0.68
N LEU A 83 6.28 -23.65 -0.46
CA LEU A 83 7.19 -23.22 -1.53
C LEU A 83 7.61 -24.42 -2.37
N LYS A 84 7.53 -24.31 -3.70
CA LYS A 84 7.92 -25.37 -4.65
C LYS A 84 9.41 -25.34 -5.01
N GLY A 85 10.09 -24.26 -4.66
CA GLY A 85 11.50 -24.03 -4.98
C GLY A 85 11.89 -22.60 -4.61
N TYR A 86 13.15 -22.27 -4.86
CA TYR A 86 13.69 -20.95 -4.57
C TYR A 86 14.33 -20.33 -5.83
N PRO A 87 14.23 -19.01 -6.01
CA PRO A 87 13.43 -18.10 -5.21
C PRO A 87 11.93 -18.16 -5.58
N THR A 88 11.07 -17.84 -4.62
CA THR A 88 9.62 -17.67 -4.84
C THR A 88 9.19 -16.31 -4.30
N VAL A 89 8.46 -15.53 -5.10
CA VAL A 89 7.90 -14.24 -4.69
C VAL A 89 6.40 -14.37 -4.56
N LYS A 90 5.85 -13.91 -3.44
CA LYS A 90 4.42 -13.93 -3.17
C LYS A 90 3.93 -12.57 -2.70
N MET A 91 2.74 -12.18 -3.13
CA MET A 91 2.01 -11.02 -2.63
C MET A 91 0.93 -11.49 -1.65
N PHE A 92 0.83 -10.78 -0.54
CA PHE A 92 -0.16 -11.00 0.51
C PHE A 92 -1.12 -9.83 0.52
N ASN A 93 -2.42 -10.13 0.40
CA ASN A 93 -3.51 -9.16 0.45
C ASN A 93 -4.49 -9.57 1.56
N SER A 94 -4.62 -8.75 2.61
CA SER A 94 -5.37 -9.00 3.84
C SER A 94 -6.73 -9.68 3.75
N ASN A 95 -7.61 -9.21 2.85
CA ASN A 95 -9.03 -9.53 2.97
C ASN A 95 -9.47 -10.71 2.10
N GLN A 96 -8.55 -11.45 1.48
CA GLN A 96 -8.92 -12.55 0.58
C GLN A 96 -8.32 -13.90 0.97
N ASN A 97 -7.49 -13.99 2.02
CA ASN A 97 -6.61 -15.16 2.25
C ASN A 97 -5.89 -15.61 0.96
N LYS A 98 -5.73 -14.68 0.01
CA LYS A 98 -5.31 -14.99 -1.35
C LYS A 98 -3.91 -14.44 -1.51
N THR A 99 -2.97 -15.33 -1.26
CA THR A 99 -1.59 -15.14 -1.63
C THR A 99 -1.48 -15.33 -3.14
N ILE A 100 -0.84 -14.38 -3.83
CA ILE A 100 -0.62 -14.43 -5.28
C ILE A 100 0.86 -14.69 -5.49
N GLU A 101 1.20 -15.85 -6.05
CA GLU A 101 2.57 -16.14 -6.45
C GLU A 101 2.90 -15.40 -7.75
N MET A 102 4.11 -14.84 -7.83
CA MET A 102 4.57 -14.09 -8.99
C MET A 102 4.80 -15.03 -10.18
N ASP A 103 4.14 -14.73 -11.30
CA ASP A 103 4.14 -15.52 -12.54
C ASP A 103 4.69 -14.73 -13.75
N VAL A 104 5.47 -13.68 -13.48
CA VAL A 104 6.05 -12.79 -14.49
C VAL A 104 7.57 -12.94 -14.58
N ALA A 105 8.16 -12.34 -15.63
CA ALA A 105 9.60 -12.30 -15.80
C ALA A 105 10.30 -11.60 -14.62
N ARG A 106 11.49 -12.09 -14.25
CA ARG A 106 12.33 -11.55 -13.17
C ARG A 106 13.13 -10.33 -13.65
N ASN A 107 12.45 -9.25 -13.98
CA ASN A 107 13.04 -7.95 -14.31
C ASN A 107 12.25 -6.80 -13.66
N GLN A 108 12.87 -5.63 -13.52
CA GLN A 108 12.32 -4.51 -12.75
C GLN A 108 10.92 -4.12 -13.23
N SER A 109 10.75 -3.89 -14.54
CA SER A 109 9.47 -3.45 -15.12
C SER A 109 8.34 -4.46 -14.92
N ALA A 110 8.63 -5.76 -15.11
CA ALA A 110 7.64 -6.81 -14.94
C ALA A 110 7.20 -6.96 -13.49
N ILE A 111 8.15 -6.96 -12.54
CA ILE A 111 7.85 -7.04 -11.10
C ILE A 111 7.07 -5.80 -10.66
N PHE A 112 7.52 -4.60 -11.04
CA PHE A 112 6.83 -3.35 -10.72
C PHE A 112 5.39 -3.32 -11.23
N ALA A 113 5.17 -3.73 -12.49
CA ALA A 113 3.85 -3.80 -13.08
C ALA A 113 2.96 -4.85 -12.38
N TRP A 114 3.52 -6.02 -12.07
CA TRP A 114 2.83 -7.07 -11.35
C TRP A 114 2.40 -6.63 -9.95
N VAL A 115 3.27 -5.94 -9.20
CA VAL A 115 2.91 -5.41 -7.87
C VAL A 115 1.81 -4.36 -7.97
N ASN A 116 1.95 -3.38 -8.87
CA ASN A 116 0.96 -2.32 -9.02
C ASN A 116 -0.41 -2.83 -9.50
N LYS A 117 -0.43 -3.91 -10.29
CA LYS A 117 -1.67 -4.54 -10.76
C LYS A 117 -2.40 -5.31 -9.65
N ASN A 118 -1.67 -6.01 -8.79
CA ASN A 118 -2.25 -7.02 -7.90
C ASN A 118 -2.44 -6.54 -6.45
N HIS A 119 -1.75 -5.49 -6.01
CA HIS A 119 -1.89 -5.04 -4.63
C HIS A 119 -3.27 -4.44 -4.40
N LYS A 120 -3.83 -4.73 -3.24
CA LYS A 120 -5.02 -4.02 -2.78
C LYS A 120 -4.61 -2.66 -2.23
N ARG A 121 -5.27 -1.60 -2.71
CA ARG A 121 -5.11 -0.25 -2.15
C ARG A 121 -5.86 -0.13 -0.83
N PRO A 122 -5.33 0.62 0.15
CA PRO A 122 -6.01 0.86 1.42
C PRO A 122 -7.09 1.95 1.33
N PHE A 123 -7.46 2.36 0.11
CA PHE A 123 -8.46 3.35 -0.20
C PHE A 123 -9.19 2.97 -1.50
N ILE A 124 -10.40 3.50 -1.68
CA ILE A 124 -11.16 3.37 -2.92
C ILE A 124 -10.66 4.45 -3.88
N HIS A 125 -10.20 4.07 -5.06
CA HIS A 125 -9.78 5.01 -6.09
C HIS A 125 -10.88 5.16 -7.14
N SER A 126 -11.48 6.34 -7.18
CA SER A 126 -12.56 6.72 -8.08
C SER A 126 -12.13 7.87 -8.96
N PRO A 127 -11.59 7.59 -10.16
CA PRO A 127 -10.88 8.59 -10.93
C PRO A 127 -11.82 9.67 -11.49
N THR A 128 -13.07 9.34 -11.84
CA THR A 128 -14.02 10.31 -12.40
C THR A 128 -14.94 10.89 -11.34
N THR A 129 -15.48 12.10 -11.56
CA THR A 129 -16.49 12.70 -10.68
C THR A 129 -17.68 11.76 -10.49
N SER A 130 -18.21 11.18 -11.57
CA SER A 130 -19.38 10.30 -11.53
C SER A 130 -19.19 9.07 -10.64
N ASP A 131 -18.10 8.31 -10.81
CA ASP A 131 -17.81 7.14 -9.96
C ASP A 131 -17.56 7.59 -8.52
N PHE A 132 -16.85 8.70 -8.32
CA PHE A 132 -16.64 9.23 -6.98
C PHE A 132 -17.95 9.57 -6.26
N ILE A 133 -18.88 10.25 -6.93
CA ILE A 133 -20.21 10.55 -6.39
C ILE A 133 -20.97 9.26 -6.08
N GLU A 134 -20.89 8.25 -6.96
CA GLU A 134 -21.50 6.94 -6.71
C GLU A 134 -20.91 6.26 -5.46
N GLN A 135 -19.59 6.30 -5.26
CA GLN A 135 -18.95 5.70 -4.10
C GLN A 135 -19.31 6.42 -2.79
N ILE A 136 -19.28 7.76 -2.75
CA ILE A 136 -19.60 8.50 -1.52
C ILE A 136 -21.07 8.34 -1.12
N ASN A 137 -21.99 8.22 -2.08
CA ASN A 137 -23.42 8.03 -1.79
C ASN A 137 -23.74 6.64 -1.21
N LYS A 138 -22.81 5.68 -1.30
CA LYS A 138 -22.92 4.35 -0.67
C LYS A 138 -22.44 4.33 0.78
N LYS A 139 -22.02 5.47 1.33
CA LYS A 139 -21.38 5.58 2.64
C LYS A 139 -22.00 6.69 3.45
N ASP A 140 -22.41 6.35 4.67
CA ASP A 140 -22.87 7.33 5.65
C ASP A 140 -21.69 8.07 6.28
N GLU A 141 -20.50 7.48 6.32
CA GLU A 141 -19.30 8.09 6.90
C GLU A 141 -18.06 7.74 6.08
N PHE A 142 -17.30 8.75 5.67
CA PHE A 142 -16.12 8.59 4.82
C PHE A 142 -15.19 9.80 4.88
N ILE A 143 -13.97 9.60 4.37
CA ILE A 143 -13.03 10.68 4.04
C ILE A 143 -12.88 10.74 2.53
N ALA A 144 -13.23 11.87 1.95
CA ALA A 144 -12.94 12.19 0.56
C ALA A 144 -11.57 12.87 0.46
N VAL A 145 -10.73 12.34 -0.43
CA VAL A 145 -9.49 12.99 -0.84
C VAL A 145 -9.59 13.37 -2.31
N LEU A 146 -9.73 14.66 -2.57
CA LEU A 146 -9.78 15.21 -3.93
C LEU A 146 -8.43 15.83 -4.25
N THR A 147 -7.81 15.34 -5.31
CA THR A 147 -6.52 15.81 -5.75
C THR A 147 -6.46 15.83 -7.27
N THR A 148 -5.62 16.68 -7.84
CA THR A 148 -5.21 16.54 -9.23
C THR A 148 -4.14 15.44 -9.36
N LYS A 149 -3.93 14.92 -10.58
CA LYS A 149 -2.98 13.84 -10.93
C LYS A 149 -1.54 14.00 -10.40
N SER A 150 -1.16 15.18 -9.90
CA SER A 150 0.21 15.56 -9.52
C SER A 150 0.59 15.41 -8.04
N LYS A 151 -0.31 15.01 -7.14
CA LYS A 151 0.00 14.90 -5.68
C LYS A 151 0.38 13.47 -5.25
N PRO A 152 1.27 13.33 -4.25
CA PRO A 152 2.06 12.11 -4.11
C PRO A 152 1.22 10.96 -3.57
N ALA A 153 1.19 9.87 -4.34
CA ALA A 153 0.64 8.57 -3.96
C ALA A 153 0.95 8.18 -2.51
N ASN A 154 2.15 8.52 -2.03
CA ASN A 154 2.65 8.25 -0.68
C ASN A 154 1.71 8.72 0.43
N LEU A 155 1.11 9.92 0.29
CA LEU A 155 0.17 10.42 1.29
C LEU A 155 -1.06 9.52 1.37
N LEU A 156 -1.63 9.17 0.22
CA LEU A 156 -2.84 8.35 0.13
C LEU A 156 -2.63 6.97 0.76
N TYR A 157 -1.50 6.31 0.44
CA TYR A 157 -1.17 5.01 1.02
C TYR A 157 -0.92 5.09 2.51
N ARG A 158 -0.29 6.16 3.02
CA ARG A 158 -0.12 6.34 4.46
C ARG A 158 -1.46 6.54 5.16
N LEU A 159 -2.27 7.50 4.70
CA LEU A 159 -3.57 7.80 5.30
C LEU A 159 -4.47 6.56 5.31
N GLY A 160 -4.53 5.80 4.20
CA GLY A 160 -5.34 4.58 4.14
C GLY A 160 -4.88 3.48 5.10
N ARG A 161 -3.56 3.30 5.27
CA ARG A 161 -3.03 2.27 6.19
C ARG A 161 -3.21 2.66 7.66
N GLU A 162 -3.08 3.93 7.99
CA GLU A 162 -3.19 4.42 9.38
C GLU A 162 -4.65 4.65 9.80
N SER A 163 -5.54 4.92 8.84
CA SER A 163 -6.95 5.23 9.08
C SER A 163 -7.91 4.09 8.73
N LYS A 164 -7.58 2.84 9.10
CA LYS A 164 -8.37 1.63 8.79
C LYS A 164 -9.82 1.64 9.29
N TRP A 165 -10.12 2.49 10.27
CA TRP A 165 -11.44 2.65 10.89
C TRP A 165 -12.46 3.34 9.98
N ILE A 166 -12.01 4.09 8.97
CA ILE A 166 -12.86 4.87 8.07
C ILE A 166 -12.48 4.62 6.62
N GLN A 167 -13.46 4.61 5.72
CA GLN A 167 -13.17 4.46 4.30
C GLN A 167 -12.69 5.78 3.71
N ILE A 168 -11.52 5.72 3.08
CA ILE A 168 -10.97 6.80 2.28
C ILE A 168 -11.37 6.57 0.81
N ILE A 169 -11.99 7.57 0.20
CA ILE A 169 -12.39 7.59 -1.21
C ILE A 169 -11.60 8.70 -1.90
N VAL A 170 -10.81 8.33 -2.90
CA VAL A 170 -9.89 9.23 -3.59
C VAL A 170 -10.38 9.52 -4.99
N ASN A 171 -10.51 10.80 -5.33
CA ASN A 171 -10.71 11.26 -6.70
C ASN A 171 -9.48 12.04 -7.18
N THR A 172 -8.95 11.63 -8.35
CA THR A 172 -7.72 12.17 -8.94
C THR A 172 -7.93 13.00 -10.21
N ASP A 173 -9.16 13.02 -10.75
CA ASP A 173 -9.52 13.66 -12.02
C ASP A 173 -10.94 14.26 -11.94
N PHE A 174 -11.22 14.95 -10.84
CA PHE A 174 -12.54 15.54 -10.61
C PHE A 174 -12.71 16.81 -11.45
N GLU A 175 -13.92 17.01 -11.96
CA GLU A 175 -14.34 18.27 -12.56
C GLU A 175 -14.94 19.16 -11.48
N TYR A 176 -14.28 20.29 -11.16
CA TYR A 176 -14.70 21.16 -10.07
C TYR A 176 -16.15 21.64 -10.22
N ASN A 177 -16.55 22.07 -11.42
CA ASN A 177 -17.90 22.58 -11.68
C ASN A 177 -18.99 21.50 -11.56
N GLU A 178 -18.70 20.27 -11.96
CA GLU A 178 -19.60 19.13 -11.77
C GLU A 178 -19.71 18.82 -10.27
N LEU A 179 -18.59 18.78 -9.57
CA LEU A 179 -18.54 18.54 -8.12
C LEU A 179 -19.36 19.57 -7.34
N GLN A 180 -19.35 20.85 -7.74
CA GLN A 180 -20.14 21.92 -7.12
C GLN A 180 -21.66 21.67 -7.16
N GLN A 181 -22.15 20.80 -8.05
CA GLN A 181 -23.57 20.43 -8.12
C GLN A 181 -23.97 19.43 -7.02
N HIS A 182 -22.98 18.86 -6.32
CA HIS A 182 -23.17 17.89 -5.26
C HIS A 182 -22.84 18.46 -3.88
N LYS A 183 -23.41 17.87 -2.83
CA LYS A 183 -23.30 18.35 -1.44
C LYS A 183 -21.86 18.55 -0.96
N ILE A 184 -20.93 17.70 -1.42
CA ILE A 184 -19.53 17.76 -1.04
C ILE A 184 -18.76 18.89 -1.74
N GLY A 185 -19.24 19.36 -2.89
CA GLY A 185 -18.56 20.36 -3.71
C GLY A 185 -18.33 21.68 -3.00
N LYS A 186 -19.29 22.15 -2.20
CA LYS A 186 -19.16 23.40 -1.44
C LYS A 186 -17.99 23.42 -0.44
N TYR A 187 -17.46 22.26 -0.09
CA TYR A 187 -16.29 22.13 0.79
C TYR A 187 -14.98 22.01 0.01
N ALA A 188 -15.01 21.74 -1.29
CA ALA A 188 -13.81 21.61 -2.12
C ALA A 188 -13.31 22.98 -2.58
N ILE A 189 -12.00 23.13 -2.69
CA ILE A 189 -11.34 24.28 -3.30
C ILE A 189 -10.60 23.82 -4.55
N ASP A 190 -10.84 24.53 -5.65
CA ASP A 190 -10.21 24.24 -6.93
C ASP A 190 -8.67 24.36 -6.87
N GLY A 191 -7.98 23.49 -7.59
CA GLY A 191 -6.52 23.42 -7.63
C GLY A 191 -5.83 22.98 -6.31
N GLN A 192 -6.56 22.76 -5.22
CA GLN A 192 -6.00 22.38 -3.92
C GLN A 192 -6.14 20.87 -3.63
N LEU A 193 -5.41 20.42 -2.61
CA LEU A 193 -5.64 19.10 -2.03
C LEU A 193 -6.80 19.28 -1.07
N ASN A 194 -7.88 18.59 -1.31
CA ASN A 194 -9.02 18.61 -0.40
C ASN A 194 -9.05 17.30 0.35
N VAL A 195 -9.00 17.38 1.68
CA VAL A 195 -9.29 16.25 2.56
C VAL A 195 -10.55 16.64 3.34
N ILE A 196 -11.64 15.94 3.06
CA ILE A 196 -12.98 16.28 3.55
C ILE A 196 -13.50 15.06 4.28
N TYR A 197 -13.83 15.23 5.56
CA TYR A 197 -14.56 14.23 6.33
C TYR A 197 -16.05 14.51 6.21
N CYS A 198 -16.85 13.47 5.98
CA CYS A 198 -18.30 13.55 5.91
C CYS A 198 -18.91 12.46 6.81
N LYS A 199 -19.91 12.85 7.60
CA LYS A 199 -20.77 11.98 8.40
C LYS A 199 -22.22 12.40 8.17
N PHE A 200 -22.98 11.54 7.52
CA PHE A 200 -24.30 11.79 6.97
C PHE A 200 -24.30 13.04 6.07
N GLU A 201 -25.02 14.08 6.48
CA GLU A 201 -25.19 15.32 5.74
C GLU A 201 -24.16 16.39 6.11
N GLN A 202 -23.37 16.16 7.15
CA GLN A 202 -22.39 17.12 7.66
C GLN A 202 -21.01 16.76 7.12
N CYS A 203 -20.30 17.74 6.59
CA CYS A 203 -18.91 17.57 6.22
C CYS A 203 -18.06 18.71 6.74
N GLN A 204 -16.79 18.42 6.94
CA GLN A 204 -15.77 19.41 7.25
C GLN A 204 -14.51 19.14 6.44
N ARG A 205 -13.97 20.19 5.83
CA ARG A 205 -12.67 20.14 5.15
C ARG A 205 -11.56 20.46 6.14
N TYR A 206 -10.50 19.68 6.11
CA TYR A 206 -9.24 20.03 6.76
C TYR A 206 -8.70 21.39 6.27
N GLN A 207 -8.45 22.32 7.19
CA GLN A 207 -8.03 23.70 6.89
C GLN A 207 -6.53 23.97 7.08
N GLY A 208 -5.74 22.96 7.50
CA GLY A 208 -4.31 23.15 7.75
C GLY A 208 -3.44 23.13 6.49
N ASN A 209 -2.13 23.30 6.68
CA ASN A 209 -1.13 23.56 5.62
C ASN A 209 -0.78 22.39 4.67
N GLY A 210 -1.68 21.43 4.43
CA GLY A 210 -1.50 20.33 3.48
C GLY A 210 -0.35 19.35 3.77
N LYS A 211 0.41 19.54 4.86
CA LYS A 211 1.44 18.60 5.31
C LYS A 211 0.77 17.33 5.85
N GLY A 212 1.20 16.18 5.35
CA GLY A 212 0.52 14.92 5.61
C GLY A 212 0.49 14.45 7.07
N TYR A 213 1.43 14.86 7.93
CA TYR A 213 1.40 14.54 9.37
C TYR A 213 0.24 15.25 10.07
N ASN A 214 0.00 16.52 9.72
CA ASN A 214 -1.09 17.30 10.28
C ASN A 214 -2.46 16.77 9.81
N ILE A 215 -2.53 16.24 8.59
CA ILE A 215 -3.74 15.58 8.06
C ILE A 215 -4.05 14.31 8.86
N GLN A 216 -3.05 13.45 9.10
CA GLN A 216 -3.26 12.21 9.86
C GLN A 216 -3.73 12.51 11.29
N SER A 217 -3.07 13.45 11.97
CA SER A 217 -3.44 13.83 13.35
C SER A 217 -4.87 14.38 13.42
N TRP A 218 -5.27 15.16 12.41
CA TRP A 218 -6.65 15.64 12.29
C TRP A 218 -7.63 14.48 12.09
N ILE A 219 -7.32 13.52 11.21
CA ILE A 219 -8.16 12.33 10.99
C ILE A 219 -8.30 11.51 12.26
N ASP A 220 -7.22 11.31 13.02
CA ASP A 220 -7.27 10.54 14.26
C ASP A 220 -8.15 11.20 15.33
N GLY A 221 -8.20 12.53 15.38
CA GLY A 221 -9.11 13.26 16.27
C GLY A 221 -10.60 13.08 15.94
N LEU A 222 -10.95 12.69 14.71
CA LEU A 222 -12.34 12.47 14.30
C LEU A 222 -12.94 11.18 14.88
N LYS A 223 -12.11 10.24 15.34
CA LYS A 223 -12.59 8.96 15.94
C LYS A 223 -13.41 9.18 17.21
N GLU A 224 -13.22 10.32 17.87
CA GLU A 224 -13.78 10.63 19.18
C GLU A 224 -15.07 11.47 19.10
N GLU A 225 -15.52 11.84 17.88
CA GLU A 225 -16.71 12.68 17.58
C GLU A 225 -17.91 11.87 17.05
#